data_AF-A0A7W1ZAW0-F1
#
_entry.id   AF-A0A7W1ZAW0-F1
#
_cell.length_a   1.000
_cell.length_b   1.000
_cell.length_c   1.000
_cell.angle_alpha   90.00
_cell.angle_beta   90.00
_cell.angle_gamma   90.00
#
_symmetry.space_group_name_H-M   'P 1'
#
loop_
_entity.id
_entity.type
_entity.pdbx_description
1 polymer ?
#
loop_
_entity_poly.entity_id
_entity_poly.type
_entity_poly.pdbx_seq_one_letter_code
_entity_poly.pdbx_strand_id
1 'polypeptide(L)'
;MDRGGRWRLNGPAELRYIRMLQIGAVVVVAAFVIPELWTIVVRSYTSTGDRAIIEQRTREVFSADISLVGAFSRYGWSHPGPLSFYSYAIPYRLFGQQGKAILVAALAVNTAGVAVAMWLLARRGLTAFCAGIGLFVALFGGWQPHSLIDPWNPTIAVVAVVVFLVSCWSALCGDGVAPAIAVLAASFVFQAHVGFSLVVAPASVLMAVVLVHRAIRYPDPVQRRSVIVAAVVGVMASLPLLVDSLTAWPGNLGDIIHWSTSADLDPAGFGRAMDVFVRATSWSQVTSPQLP
;
A
#
# COMPACT_ATOMS: atom_id res chain seq x y z
N MET A 1 23.36 -18.74 -0.06
CA MET A 1 22.07 -18.65 0.65
C MET A 1 21.74 -20.02 1.18
N ASP A 2 21.56 -20.19 2.50
CA ASP A 2 21.07 -21.45 3.06
C ASP A 2 19.54 -21.51 2.88
N ARG A 3 18.95 -22.71 2.82
CA ARG A 3 17.53 -22.94 2.44
C ARG A 3 16.48 -22.21 3.30
N GLY A 4 16.90 -21.54 4.38
CA GLY A 4 16.07 -20.71 5.25
C GLY A 4 16.20 -19.19 5.08
N GLY A 5 16.88 -18.69 4.03
CA GLY A 5 16.96 -17.25 3.74
C GLY A 5 17.70 -16.40 4.80
N ARG A 6 18.44 -17.03 5.71
CA ARG A 6 19.33 -16.35 6.67
C ARG A 6 20.70 -16.14 6.04
N TRP A 7 21.15 -14.88 6.02
CA TRP A 7 22.54 -14.54 5.73
C TRP A 7 23.42 -15.14 6.84
N ARG A 8 24.10 -16.26 6.58
CA ARG A 8 25.25 -16.65 7.40
C ARG A 8 26.32 -15.61 7.09
N LEU A 9 26.60 -14.73 8.04
CA LEU A 9 27.57 -13.66 7.89
C LEU A 9 28.97 -14.27 7.75
N ASN A 10 29.48 -14.29 6.53
CA ASN A 10 30.81 -14.79 6.21
C ASN A 10 31.79 -13.60 6.24
N GLY A 11 32.00 -13.03 7.43
CA GLY A 11 33.10 -12.11 7.73
C GLY A 11 32.78 -10.60 7.78
N PRO A 12 33.79 -9.76 8.12
CA PRO A 12 33.63 -8.33 8.39
C PRO A 12 33.13 -7.50 7.20
N ALA A 13 33.41 -7.95 5.97
CA ALA A 13 33.02 -7.25 4.74
C ALA A 13 31.50 -7.31 4.47
N GLU A 14 30.87 -8.46 4.71
CA GLU A 14 29.41 -8.60 4.56
C GLU A 14 28.65 -7.78 5.62
N LEU A 15 29.18 -7.72 6.84
CA LEU A 15 28.65 -6.84 7.90
C LEU A 15 28.70 -5.36 7.51
N ARG A 16 29.82 -4.91 6.92
CA ARG A 16 29.96 -3.53 6.41
C ARG A 16 28.95 -3.26 5.29
N TYR A 17 28.81 -4.19 4.36
CA TYR A 17 27.85 -4.09 3.25
C TYR A 17 26.40 -3.95 3.73
N ILE A 18 25.96 -4.79 4.67
CA ILE A 18 24.61 -4.72 5.24
C ILE A 18 24.39 -3.38 5.96
N ARG A 19 25.37 -2.93 6.76
CA ARG A 19 25.30 -1.63 7.43
C ARG A 19 25.18 -0.48 6.45
N MET A 20 25.92 -0.50 5.34
CA MET A 20 25.82 0.53 4.30
C MET A 20 24.42 0.59 3.68
N LEU A 21 23.81 -0.57 3.37
CA LEU A 21 22.43 -0.61 2.87
C LEU A 21 21.42 -0.10 3.91
N GLN A 22 21.59 -0.45 5.18
CA GLN A 22 20.73 0.04 6.26
C GLN A 22 20.84 1.56 6.42
N ILE A 23 22.06 2.10 6.44
CA ILE A 23 22.29 3.55 6.52
C ILE A 23 21.68 4.24 5.29
N GLY A 24 21.91 3.70 4.09
CA GLY A 24 21.31 4.22 2.87
C GLY A 24 19.78 4.25 2.92
N ALA A 25 19.14 3.20 3.45
CA ALA A 25 17.69 3.13 3.58
C ALA A 25 17.17 4.17 4.57
N VAL A 26 17.85 4.33 5.71
CA VAL A 26 17.53 5.35 6.72
C VAL A 26 17.66 6.75 6.13
N VAL A 27 18.74 7.03 5.40
CA VAL A 27 18.97 8.33 4.76
C VAL A 27 17.88 8.65 3.74
N VAL A 28 17.52 7.69 2.89
CA VAL A 28 16.46 7.85 1.89
C VAL A 28 15.10 8.10 2.55
N VAL A 29 14.75 7.30 3.56
CA VAL A 29 13.52 7.50 4.33
C VAL A 29 13.52 8.88 5.00
N ALA A 30 14.61 9.26 5.66
CA ALA A 30 14.73 10.57 6.31
C ALA A 30 14.60 11.73 5.33
N ALA A 31 15.18 11.62 4.13
CA ALA A 31 15.11 12.65 3.10
C ALA A 31 13.67 12.96 2.66
N PHE A 32 12.78 11.97 2.66
CA PHE A 32 11.36 12.16 2.34
C PHE A 32 10.50 12.51 3.55
N VAL A 33 10.84 12.00 4.73
CA VAL A 33 10.04 12.20 5.95
C VAL A 33 10.25 13.58 6.58
N ILE A 34 11.48 14.11 6.58
CA ILE A 34 11.81 15.37 7.25
C ILE A 34 11.03 16.57 6.67
N PRO A 35 10.97 16.79 5.33
CA PRO A 35 10.21 17.89 4.75
C PRO A 35 8.71 17.84 5.10
N GLU A 36 8.17 16.63 5.20
CA GLU A 36 6.78 16.39 5.53
C GLU A 36 6.47 16.65 7.01
N LEU A 37 7.34 16.19 7.91
CA LEU A 37 7.25 16.53 9.34
C LEU A 37 7.35 18.04 9.55
N TRP A 38 8.28 18.70 8.86
CA TRP A 38 8.39 20.16 8.89
C TRP A 38 7.07 20.83 8.50
N THR A 39 6.47 20.37 7.40
CA THR A 39 5.18 20.89 6.92
C THR A 39 4.07 20.72 7.94
N ILE A 40 3.96 19.54 8.56
CA ILE A 40 2.97 19.25 9.61
C ILE A 40 3.16 20.19 10.81
N VAL A 41 4.41 20.45 11.20
CA VAL A 41 4.73 21.33 12.33
C VAL A 41 4.33 22.77 12.02
N VAL A 42 4.77 23.31 10.87
CA VAL A 42 4.65 24.74 10.58
C VAL A 42 3.27 25.18 10.09
N ARG A 43 2.48 24.29 9.47
CA ARG A 43 1.17 24.66 8.91
C ARG A 43 0.04 24.36 9.88
N SER A 44 -0.95 25.24 9.96
CA SER A 44 -2.25 24.90 10.55
C SER A 44 -2.98 23.92 9.64
N TYR A 45 -3.65 22.94 10.22
CA TYR A 45 -4.40 21.94 9.47
C TYR A 45 -5.69 21.57 10.19
N THR A 46 -6.77 21.59 9.42
CA THR A 46 -8.08 21.09 9.81
C THR A 46 -8.56 20.18 8.70
N SER A 47 -9.00 18.97 9.03
CA SER A 47 -9.52 18.04 8.04
C SER A 47 -10.82 18.57 7.43
N THR A 48 -10.94 18.46 6.10
CA THR A 48 -12.13 18.86 5.35
C THR A 48 -12.47 17.82 4.29
N GLY A 49 -13.73 17.81 3.84
CA GLY A 49 -14.22 16.85 2.84
C GLY A 49 -13.95 15.40 3.25
N ASP A 50 -13.48 14.59 2.30
CA ASP A 50 -13.16 13.17 2.53
C ASP A 50 -12.18 12.95 3.68
N ARG A 51 -11.22 13.86 3.89
CA ARG A 51 -10.22 13.74 4.95
C ARG A 51 -10.85 13.83 6.35
N ALA A 52 -11.90 14.64 6.49
CA ALA A 52 -12.65 14.73 7.75
C ALA A 52 -13.41 13.43 8.05
N ILE A 53 -14.00 12.81 7.03
CA ILE A 53 -14.68 11.51 7.16
C ILE A 53 -13.65 10.43 7.54
N ILE A 54 -12.50 10.40 6.86
CA ILE A 54 -11.41 9.46 7.16
C ILE A 54 -10.90 9.63 8.60
N GLU A 55 -10.69 10.87 9.04
CA GLU A 55 -10.29 11.16 10.43
C GLU A 55 -11.34 10.67 11.43
N GLN A 56 -12.62 10.94 11.17
CA GLN A 56 -13.72 10.49 12.02
C GLN A 56 -13.75 8.95 12.11
N ARG A 57 -13.70 8.23 10.98
CA ARG A 57 -13.67 6.77 10.96
C ARG A 57 -12.44 6.19 11.66
N THR A 58 -11.30 6.88 11.56
CA THR A 58 -10.06 6.51 12.28
C THR A 58 -10.23 6.65 13.80
N ARG A 59 -10.93 7.68 14.27
CA ARG A 59 -11.22 7.89 15.70
C ARG A 59 -12.07 6.76 16.28
N GLU A 60 -13.00 6.25 15.49
CA GLU A 60 -13.98 5.21 15.86
C GLU A 60 -13.38 3.79 15.97
N VAL A 61 -12.14 3.56 15.51
CA VAL A 61 -11.54 2.20 15.40
C VAL A 61 -11.50 1.40 16.70
N PHE A 62 -11.37 2.04 17.86
CA PHE A 62 -11.43 1.35 19.16
C PHE A 62 -12.66 1.74 19.97
N SER A 63 -13.80 1.94 19.29
CA SER A 63 -15.11 2.19 19.88
C SER A 63 -16.10 1.09 19.47
N ALA A 64 -17.33 1.17 19.99
CA ALA A 64 -18.41 0.28 19.55
C ALA A 64 -18.86 0.55 18.09
N ASP A 65 -18.60 1.75 17.58
CA ASP A 65 -19.00 2.22 16.25
C ASP A 65 -17.93 1.94 15.18
N ILE A 66 -17.14 0.87 15.36
CA ILE A 66 -16.06 0.51 14.44
C ILE A 66 -16.58 0.28 13.01
N SER A 67 -15.98 0.97 12.02
CA SER A 67 -16.34 0.77 10.62
C SER A 67 -15.80 -0.55 10.09
N LEU A 68 -16.67 -1.35 9.45
CA LEU A 68 -16.29 -2.58 8.73
C LEU A 68 -16.04 -2.35 7.24
N VAL A 69 -16.33 -1.15 6.75
CA VAL A 69 -16.14 -0.71 5.37
C VAL A 69 -15.13 0.44 5.29
N GLY A 70 -14.64 0.69 4.09
CA GLY A 70 -13.66 1.73 3.76
C GLY A 70 -14.30 3.08 3.46
N ALA A 71 -13.58 3.92 2.70
CA ALA A 71 -14.03 5.27 2.36
C ALA A 71 -15.31 5.26 1.52
N PHE A 72 -16.23 6.18 1.82
CA PHE A 72 -17.47 6.34 1.06
C PHE A 72 -17.19 6.84 -0.36
N SER A 73 -17.92 6.31 -1.33
CA SER A 73 -17.89 6.71 -2.73
C SER A 73 -19.15 7.48 -3.08
N ARG A 74 -19.02 8.53 -3.90
CA ARG A 74 -20.16 9.29 -4.46
C ARG A 74 -21.16 8.43 -5.25
N TYR A 75 -20.78 7.19 -5.56
CA TYR A 75 -21.60 6.22 -6.27
C TYR A 75 -22.55 5.41 -5.37
N GLY A 76 -22.67 5.78 -4.09
CA GLY A 76 -23.66 5.20 -3.17
C GLY A 76 -23.19 3.95 -2.43
N TRP A 77 -21.91 3.60 -2.55
CA TRP A 77 -21.27 2.47 -1.86
C TRP A 77 -20.00 2.93 -1.16
N SER A 78 -19.45 2.12 -0.26
CA SER A 78 -18.16 2.35 0.40
C SER A 78 -17.11 1.36 -0.10
N HIS A 79 -15.85 1.80 -0.19
CA HIS A 79 -14.77 0.91 -0.57
C HIS A 79 -14.73 -0.33 0.34
N PRO A 80 -14.33 -1.50 -0.18
CA PRO A 80 -14.33 -2.72 0.63
C PRO A 80 -13.40 -2.56 1.83
N GLY A 81 -13.87 -2.74 3.05
CA GLY A 81 -13.01 -2.94 4.21
C GLY A 81 -12.25 -1.70 4.73
N PRO A 82 -11.89 -1.67 6.02
CA PRO A 82 -11.46 -0.46 6.71
C PRO A 82 -9.94 -0.38 6.93
N LEU A 83 -9.12 -1.16 6.20
CA LEU A 83 -7.68 -1.31 6.52
C LEU A 83 -6.91 0.01 6.59
N SER A 84 -7.29 1.03 5.81
CA SER A 84 -6.70 2.38 5.92
C SER A 84 -7.01 3.04 7.26
N PHE A 85 -8.25 2.99 7.73
CA PHE A 85 -8.63 3.54 9.04
C PHE A 85 -7.91 2.80 10.17
N TYR A 86 -7.81 1.47 10.06
CA TYR A 86 -7.19 0.64 11.07
C TYR A 86 -5.67 0.90 11.16
N SER A 87 -5.01 1.10 10.01
CA SER A 87 -3.58 1.41 10.00
C SER A 87 -3.26 2.78 10.59
N TYR A 88 -4.17 3.76 10.45
CA TYR A 88 -4.01 5.08 11.03
C TYR A 88 -4.28 5.13 12.54
N ALA A 89 -5.09 4.22 13.07
CA ALA A 89 -5.66 4.33 14.41
C ALA A 89 -4.61 4.48 15.53
N ILE A 90 -3.53 3.68 15.50
CA ILE A 90 -2.50 3.73 16.53
C ILE A 90 -1.70 5.05 16.47
N PRO A 91 -1.09 5.42 15.33
CA PRO A 91 -0.42 6.73 15.24
C PRO A 91 -1.35 7.89 15.57
N TYR A 92 -2.58 7.89 15.06
CA TYR A 92 -3.55 8.95 15.31
C TYR A 92 -3.82 9.15 16.80
N ARG A 93 -3.95 8.06 17.56
CA ARG A 93 -4.12 8.11 19.03
C ARG A 93 -2.88 8.62 19.75
N LEU A 94 -1.69 8.16 19.36
CA LEU A 94 -0.43 8.55 20.00
C LEU A 94 -0.12 10.05 19.84
N PHE A 95 -0.56 10.66 18.74
CA PHE A 95 -0.30 12.07 18.43
C PHE A 95 -1.47 13.01 18.75
N GLY A 96 -2.36 12.60 19.65
CA GLY A 96 -3.35 13.49 20.28
C GLY A 96 -4.71 13.60 19.60
N GLN A 97 -5.03 12.73 18.63
CA GLN A 97 -6.36 12.63 18.01
C GLN A 97 -6.93 13.96 17.50
N GLN A 98 -6.11 14.72 16.79
CA GLN A 98 -6.45 16.00 16.17
C GLN A 98 -6.11 15.97 14.68
N GLY A 99 -6.54 16.97 13.91
CA GLY A 99 -6.32 16.98 12.45
C GLY A 99 -4.88 16.71 12.04
N LYS A 100 -3.88 17.33 12.69
CA LYS A 100 -2.46 17.05 12.40
C LYS A 100 -2.05 15.59 12.67
N ALA A 101 -2.69 14.93 13.62
CA ALA A 101 -2.39 13.53 13.95
C ALA A 101 -2.77 12.59 12.79
N ILE A 102 -3.77 12.93 11.97
CA ILE A 102 -4.12 12.10 10.80
C ILE A 102 -3.05 12.21 9.70
N LEU A 103 -2.41 13.38 9.56
CA LEU A 103 -1.28 13.57 8.65
C LEU A 103 -0.05 12.77 9.10
N VAL A 104 0.24 12.78 10.42
CA VAL A 104 1.31 11.96 11.01
C VAL A 104 1.01 10.47 10.83
N ALA A 105 -0.25 10.06 10.95
CA ALA A 105 -0.65 8.68 10.73
C ALA A 105 -0.44 8.23 9.27
N ALA A 106 -0.86 9.05 8.30
CA ALA A 106 -0.59 8.79 6.89
C ALA A 106 0.91 8.71 6.59
N LEU A 107 1.70 9.64 7.14
CA LEU A 107 3.15 9.64 7.01
C LEU A 107 3.76 8.37 7.59
N ALA A 108 3.31 7.92 8.77
CA ALA A 108 3.80 6.71 9.41
C ALA A 108 3.51 5.46 8.56
N VAL A 109 2.31 5.35 7.99
CA VAL A 109 1.93 4.24 7.10
C VAL A 109 2.77 4.22 5.83
N ASN A 110 2.89 5.36 5.15
CA ASN A 110 3.73 5.47 3.94
C ASN A 110 5.20 5.20 4.26
N THR A 111 5.73 5.73 5.36
CA THR A 111 7.11 5.50 5.80
C THR A 111 7.37 4.02 6.07
N ALA A 112 6.44 3.33 6.74
CA ALA A 112 6.53 1.90 6.97
C ALA A 112 6.53 1.13 5.63
N GLY A 113 5.69 1.54 4.68
CA GLY A 113 5.68 0.99 3.33
C GLY A 113 7.03 1.13 2.61
N VAL A 114 7.59 2.34 2.56
CA VAL A 114 8.91 2.60 1.97
C VAL A 114 9.98 1.74 2.65
N ALA A 115 10.00 1.69 3.99
CA ALA A 115 10.95 0.89 4.74
C ALA A 115 10.86 -0.61 4.40
N VAL A 116 9.65 -1.16 4.30
CA VAL A 116 9.42 -2.57 3.91
C VAL A 116 9.90 -2.82 2.48
N ALA A 117 9.58 -1.94 1.53
CA ALA A 117 10.03 -2.07 0.15
C ALA A 117 11.56 -2.03 0.04
N MET A 118 12.20 -1.05 0.69
CA MET A 118 13.66 -0.91 0.70
C MET A 118 14.34 -2.11 1.38
N TRP A 119 13.74 -2.66 2.44
CA TRP A 119 14.22 -3.88 3.09
C TRP A 119 14.17 -5.10 2.17
N LEU A 120 13.07 -5.29 1.42
CA LEU A 120 12.96 -6.36 0.43
C LEU A 120 13.97 -6.19 -0.72
N LEU A 121 14.16 -4.97 -1.21
CA LEU A 121 15.12 -4.67 -2.27
C LEU A 121 16.57 -4.83 -1.82
N ALA A 122 16.90 -4.48 -0.57
CA ALA A 122 18.21 -4.76 0.01
C ALA A 122 18.53 -6.26 0.02
N ARG A 123 17.51 -7.12 0.24
CA ARG A 123 17.64 -8.59 0.17
C ARG A 123 17.81 -9.11 -1.27
N ARG A 124 17.68 -8.26 -2.28
CA ARG A 124 17.96 -8.55 -3.70
C ARG A 124 19.33 -8.05 -4.17
N GLY A 125 20.06 -7.33 -3.32
CA GLY A 125 21.39 -6.83 -3.59
C GLY A 125 21.42 -5.35 -3.99
N LEU A 126 22.64 -4.83 -4.19
CA LEU A 126 22.89 -3.39 -4.31
C LEU A 126 22.17 -2.78 -5.51
N THR A 127 22.16 -3.46 -6.65
CA THR A 127 21.51 -2.96 -7.87
C THR A 127 20.01 -2.78 -7.68
N ALA A 128 19.32 -3.77 -7.09
CA ALA A 128 17.90 -3.68 -6.80
C ALA A 128 17.60 -2.59 -5.75
N PHE A 129 18.47 -2.46 -4.75
CA PHE A 129 18.37 -1.41 -3.75
C PHE A 129 18.49 -0.01 -4.36
N CYS A 130 19.53 0.25 -5.17
CA CYS A 130 19.72 1.53 -5.85
C CYS A 130 18.59 1.83 -6.84
N ALA A 131 18.11 0.82 -7.58
CA ALA A 131 16.93 0.96 -8.45
C ALA A 131 15.68 1.34 -7.64
N GLY A 132 15.51 0.78 -6.44
CA GLY A 132 14.47 1.16 -5.49
C GLY A 132 14.52 2.62 -5.07
N ILE A 133 15.73 3.11 -4.74
CA ILE A 133 15.93 4.53 -4.43
C ILE A 133 15.51 5.38 -5.62
N GLY A 134 15.99 5.06 -6.83
CA GLY A 134 15.62 5.76 -8.05
C GLY A 134 14.11 5.77 -8.30
N LEU A 135 13.44 4.64 -8.05
CA LEU A 135 11.99 4.53 -8.15
C LEU A 135 11.27 5.46 -7.17
N PHE A 136 11.65 5.48 -5.89
CA PHE A 136 11.01 6.36 -4.89
C PHE A 136 11.31 7.83 -5.14
N VAL A 137 12.53 8.17 -5.59
CA VAL A 137 12.88 9.54 -6.00
C VAL A 137 12.02 9.98 -7.19
N ALA A 138 11.88 9.13 -8.21
CA ALA A 138 11.04 9.44 -9.37
C ALA A 138 9.56 9.55 -8.98
N LEU A 139 9.06 8.61 -8.16
CA LEU A 139 7.68 8.60 -7.70
C LEU A 139 7.36 9.88 -6.92
N PHE A 140 8.16 10.21 -5.91
CA PHE A 140 7.89 11.37 -5.05
C PHE A 140 8.23 12.70 -5.72
N GLY A 141 9.19 12.73 -6.64
CA GLY A 141 9.49 13.91 -7.46
C GLY A 141 8.41 14.23 -8.49
N GLY A 142 7.69 13.22 -8.98
CA GLY A 142 6.54 13.37 -9.89
C GLY A 142 5.19 13.47 -9.17
N TRP A 143 5.15 13.32 -7.85
CA TRP A 143 3.92 13.36 -7.07
C TRP A 143 3.58 14.80 -6.67
N GLN A 144 2.29 15.06 -6.41
CA GLN A 144 1.86 16.34 -5.90
C GLN A 144 2.50 16.59 -4.51
N PRO A 145 2.92 17.83 -4.19
CA PRO A 145 3.51 18.13 -2.88
C PRO A 145 2.63 17.67 -1.73
N HIS A 146 3.24 17.12 -0.68
CA HIS A 146 2.57 16.65 0.54
C HIS A 146 1.65 15.45 0.37
N SER A 147 1.71 14.74 -0.77
CA SER A 147 0.95 13.50 -0.94
C SER A 147 1.37 12.40 0.03
N LEU A 148 2.60 12.43 0.54
CA LEU A 148 3.08 11.46 1.53
C LEU A 148 2.38 11.56 2.90
N ILE A 149 1.82 12.72 3.23
CA ILE A 149 1.08 12.96 4.47
C ILE A 149 -0.43 12.99 4.26
N ASP A 150 -0.89 12.81 3.03
CA ASP A 150 -2.30 12.86 2.69
C ASP A 150 -3.00 11.54 3.04
N PRO A 151 -3.97 11.52 3.97
CA PRO A 151 -4.66 10.29 4.36
C PRO A 151 -5.71 9.83 3.32
N TRP A 152 -5.93 10.61 2.26
CA TRP A 152 -6.94 10.32 1.24
C TRP A 152 -6.70 8.96 0.59
N ASN A 153 -7.80 8.23 0.37
CA ASN A 153 -7.76 6.81 0.06
C ASN A 153 -7.07 6.43 -1.28
N PRO A 154 -7.17 7.21 -2.39
CA PRO A 154 -6.34 6.93 -3.57
C PRO A 154 -4.86 7.26 -3.33
N THR A 155 -4.56 8.30 -2.53
CA THR A 155 -3.18 8.75 -2.27
C THR A 155 -2.42 7.76 -1.41
N ILE A 156 -3.00 7.29 -0.29
CA ILE A 156 -2.33 6.35 0.61
C ILE A 156 -2.03 4.99 -0.04
N ALA A 157 -2.81 4.60 -1.04
CA ALA A 157 -2.63 3.33 -1.73
C ALA A 157 -1.35 3.30 -2.59
N VAL A 158 -0.81 4.45 -3.03
CA VAL A 158 0.28 4.53 -4.01
C VAL A 158 1.56 3.84 -3.50
N VAL A 159 2.01 4.15 -2.29
CA VAL A 159 3.19 3.49 -1.72
C VAL A 159 2.92 2.00 -1.50
N ALA A 160 1.71 1.65 -1.07
CA ALA A 160 1.32 0.26 -0.87
C ALA A 160 1.31 -0.55 -2.20
N VAL A 161 0.99 0.07 -3.34
CA VAL A 161 1.14 -0.56 -4.67
C VAL A 161 2.61 -0.88 -4.95
N VAL A 162 3.54 0.03 -4.63
CA VAL A 162 4.97 -0.24 -4.80
C VAL A 162 5.42 -1.40 -3.90
N VAL A 163 5.00 -1.39 -2.63
CA VAL A 163 5.27 -2.49 -1.69
C VAL A 163 4.74 -3.81 -2.23
N PHE A 164 3.52 -3.82 -2.77
CA PHE A 164 2.91 -4.99 -3.38
C PHE A 164 3.74 -5.52 -4.55
N LEU A 165 4.12 -4.66 -5.51
CA LEU A 165 4.90 -5.08 -6.69
C LEU A 165 6.29 -5.62 -6.31
N VAL A 166 6.99 -4.93 -5.40
CA VAL A 166 8.30 -5.38 -4.88
C VAL A 166 8.17 -6.71 -4.13
N SER A 167 7.08 -6.90 -3.39
CA SER A 167 6.80 -8.14 -2.67
C SER A 167 6.46 -9.29 -3.62
N CYS A 168 5.68 -9.04 -4.67
CA CYS A 168 5.41 -10.01 -5.74
C CYS A 168 6.72 -10.44 -6.41
N TRP A 169 7.57 -9.50 -6.82
CA TRP A 169 8.88 -9.82 -7.40
C TRP A 169 9.73 -10.64 -6.43
N SER A 170 9.78 -10.24 -5.16
CA SER A 170 10.54 -10.94 -4.12
C SER A 170 10.02 -12.36 -3.86
N ALA A 171 8.70 -12.56 -3.89
CA ALA A 171 8.06 -13.86 -3.76
C ALA A 171 8.39 -14.77 -4.95
N LEU A 172 8.37 -14.22 -6.18
CA LEU A 172 8.75 -14.95 -7.39
C LEU A 172 10.23 -15.34 -7.41
N CYS A 173 11.09 -14.56 -6.73
CA CYS A 173 12.49 -14.90 -6.46
C CYS A 173 12.69 -15.90 -5.30
N GLY A 174 11.62 -16.38 -4.66
CA GLY A 174 11.69 -17.40 -3.60
C GLY A 174 11.86 -16.85 -2.18
N ASP A 175 11.59 -15.57 -1.92
CA ASP A 175 11.65 -15.03 -0.57
C ASP A 175 10.43 -15.45 0.26
N GLY A 176 10.66 -16.21 1.34
CA GLY A 176 9.61 -16.81 2.15
C GLY A 176 8.74 -15.84 2.95
N VAL A 177 9.15 -14.58 3.17
CA VAL A 177 8.28 -13.59 3.84
C VAL A 177 7.45 -12.76 2.86
N ALA A 178 7.91 -12.67 1.61
CA ALA A 178 7.35 -11.75 0.63
C ALA A 178 5.90 -12.07 0.23
N PRO A 179 5.42 -13.33 0.14
CA PRO A 179 4.02 -13.63 -0.12
C PRO A 179 3.06 -13.02 0.91
N ALA A 180 3.41 -13.06 2.20
CA ALA A 180 2.56 -12.50 3.25
C ALA A 180 2.48 -10.96 3.15
N ILE A 181 3.60 -10.30 2.84
CA ILE A 181 3.65 -8.86 2.64
C ILE A 181 2.87 -8.48 1.37
N ALA A 182 3.02 -9.24 0.29
CA ALA A 182 2.27 -9.04 -0.94
C ALA A 182 0.76 -9.15 -0.70
N VAL A 183 0.30 -10.17 0.04
CA VAL A 183 -1.12 -10.32 0.37
C VAL A 183 -1.62 -9.15 1.24
N LEU A 184 -0.88 -8.76 2.28
CA LEU A 184 -1.27 -7.62 3.12
C LEU A 184 -1.36 -6.31 2.31
N ALA A 185 -0.36 -6.04 1.47
CA ALA A 185 -0.32 -4.85 0.63
C ALA A 185 -1.43 -4.87 -0.43
N ALA A 186 -1.69 -6.03 -1.05
CA ALA A 186 -2.81 -6.20 -1.99
C ALA A 186 -4.15 -5.93 -1.32
N SER A 187 -4.38 -6.50 -0.12
CA SER A 187 -5.58 -6.25 0.67
C SER A 187 -5.69 -4.77 1.02
N PHE A 188 -4.62 -4.13 1.49
CA PHE A 188 -4.62 -2.71 1.83
C PHE A 188 -4.98 -1.84 0.62
N VAL A 189 -4.36 -2.08 -0.54
CA VAL A 189 -4.60 -1.30 -1.77
C VAL A 189 -6.03 -1.50 -2.27
N PHE A 190 -6.50 -2.74 -2.33
CA PHE A 190 -7.88 -3.07 -2.73
C PHE A 190 -8.90 -2.35 -1.84
N GLN A 191 -8.66 -2.38 -0.54
CA GLN A 191 -9.56 -1.78 0.44
C GLN A 191 -9.50 -0.26 0.49
N ALA A 192 -8.31 0.32 0.30
CA ALA A 192 -8.15 1.76 0.21
C ALA A 192 -8.85 2.31 -1.03
N HIS A 193 -8.63 1.71 -2.20
CA HIS A 193 -9.26 2.18 -3.43
C HIS A 193 -9.39 1.07 -4.48
N VAL A 194 -10.62 0.63 -4.71
CA VAL A 194 -10.96 -0.49 -5.61
C VAL A 194 -10.47 -0.28 -7.06
N GLY A 195 -10.28 0.97 -7.50
CA GLY A 195 -9.75 1.27 -8.83
C GLY A 195 -8.36 0.68 -9.09
N PHE A 196 -7.53 0.45 -8.06
CA PHE A 196 -6.24 -0.21 -8.22
C PHE A 196 -6.32 -1.72 -8.47
N SER A 197 -7.51 -2.32 -8.37
CA SER A 197 -7.72 -3.75 -8.65
C SER A 197 -7.28 -4.14 -10.05
N LEU A 198 -7.35 -3.21 -11.01
CA LEU A 198 -6.88 -3.44 -12.38
C LEU A 198 -5.41 -3.86 -12.44
N VAL A 199 -4.58 -3.38 -11.51
CA VAL A 199 -3.16 -3.72 -11.41
C VAL A 199 -2.93 -4.84 -10.40
N VAL A 200 -3.55 -4.73 -9.22
CA VAL A 200 -3.28 -5.64 -8.10
C VAL A 200 -3.85 -7.04 -8.32
N ALA A 201 -5.05 -7.17 -8.88
CA ALA A 201 -5.70 -8.46 -9.09
C ALA A 201 -4.91 -9.39 -10.04
N PRO A 202 -4.55 -8.98 -11.28
CA PRO A 202 -3.81 -9.89 -12.18
C PRO A 202 -2.44 -10.28 -11.64
N ALA A 203 -1.71 -9.34 -11.02
CA ALA A 203 -0.43 -9.64 -10.39
C ALA A 203 -0.56 -10.60 -9.20
N SER A 204 -1.62 -10.47 -8.41
CA SER A 204 -1.92 -11.38 -7.29
C SER A 204 -2.24 -12.78 -7.79
N VAL A 205 -3.06 -12.90 -8.85
CA VAL A 205 -3.39 -14.19 -9.47
C VAL A 205 -2.13 -14.85 -10.03
N LEU A 206 -1.30 -14.11 -10.78
CA LEU A 206 -0.04 -14.64 -11.32
C LEU A 206 0.88 -15.14 -10.21
N MET A 207 1.07 -14.34 -9.15
CA MET A 207 1.87 -14.74 -8.00
C MET A 207 1.31 -16.01 -7.37
N ALA A 208 0.01 -16.07 -7.10
CA ALA A 208 -0.64 -17.23 -6.50
C ALA A 208 -0.47 -18.49 -7.35
N VAL A 209 -0.69 -18.40 -8.66
CA VAL A 209 -0.51 -19.51 -9.60
C VAL A 209 0.93 -20.02 -9.57
N VAL A 210 1.93 -19.14 -9.63
CA VAL A 210 3.35 -19.53 -9.60
C VAL A 210 3.72 -20.17 -8.26
N LEU A 211 3.27 -19.61 -7.14
CA LEU A 211 3.58 -20.12 -5.81
C LEU A 211 2.92 -21.49 -5.56
N VAL A 212 1.66 -21.65 -5.94
CA VAL A 212 0.93 -22.93 -5.83
C VAL A 212 1.55 -23.98 -6.75
N HIS A 213 1.87 -23.62 -8.00
CA HIS A 213 2.52 -24.54 -8.94
C HIS A 213 3.87 -25.04 -8.40
N ARG A 214 4.70 -24.13 -7.86
CA ARG A 214 5.98 -24.50 -7.24
C ARG A 214 5.77 -25.38 -6.00
N ALA A 215 4.81 -25.06 -5.14
CA ALA A 215 4.51 -25.85 -3.94
C ALA A 215 4.05 -27.28 -4.27
N ILE A 216 3.35 -27.48 -5.38
CA ILE A 216 2.92 -28.80 -5.86
C ILE A 216 4.08 -29.57 -6.50
N ARG A 217 4.88 -28.91 -7.36
CA ARG A 217 5.96 -29.57 -8.12
C ARG A 217 7.22 -29.83 -7.31
N TYR A 218 7.53 -28.94 -6.38
CA TYR A 218 8.76 -28.95 -5.58
C TYR A 218 8.39 -28.74 -4.11
N PRO A 219 7.92 -29.79 -3.40
CA PRO A 219 7.48 -29.66 -2.02
C PRO A 219 8.64 -29.20 -1.12
N ASP A 220 8.59 -27.94 -0.71
CA ASP A 220 9.51 -27.34 0.25
C ASP A 220 8.71 -26.90 1.50
N PRO A 221 9.03 -27.41 2.70
CA PRO A 221 8.39 -26.99 3.95
C PRO A 221 8.44 -25.48 4.19
N VAL A 222 9.51 -24.81 3.77
CA VAL A 222 9.66 -23.35 3.93
C VAL A 222 8.68 -22.61 3.03
N GLN A 223 8.59 -23.01 1.76
CA GLN A 223 7.62 -22.47 0.82
C GLN A 223 6.17 -22.73 1.26
N ARG A 224 5.87 -23.95 1.74
CA ARG A 224 4.54 -24.30 2.27
C ARG A 224 4.16 -23.41 3.44
N ARG A 225 5.07 -23.20 4.39
CA ARG A 225 4.85 -22.28 5.53
C ARG A 225 4.58 -20.86 5.03
N SER A 226 5.33 -20.38 4.05
CA SER A 226 5.13 -19.05 3.45
C SER A 226 3.72 -18.87 2.89
N VAL A 227 3.23 -19.85 2.12
CA VAL A 227 1.86 -19.84 1.57
C VAL A 227 0.80 -19.85 2.67
N ILE A 228 0.98 -20.68 3.71
CA ILE A 228 0.06 -20.72 4.86
C ILE A 228 0.01 -19.37 5.58
N VAL A 229 1.17 -18.77 5.86
CA VAL A 229 1.23 -17.45 6.52
C VAL A 229 0.56 -16.39 5.66
N ALA A 230 0.79 -16.40 4.35
CA ALA A 230 0.13 -15.48 3.42
C ALA A 230 -1.39 -15.67 3.41
N ALA A 231 -1.88 -16.91 3.42
CA ALA A 231 -3.31 -17.21 3.50
C ALA A 231 -3.92 -16.71 4.82
N VAL A 232 -3.26 -16.96 5.96
CA VAL A 232 -3.70 -16.45 7.26
C VAL A 232 -3.75 -14.92 7.27
N VAL A 233 -2.72 -14.25 6.75
CA VAL A 233 -2.71 -12.79 6.62
C VAL A 233 -3.87 -12.28 5.75
N GLY A 234 -4.15 -12.94 4.63
CA GLY A 234 -5.27 -12.58 3.76
C GLY A 234 -6.64 -12.74 4.43
N VAL A 235 -6.84 -13.83 5.18
CA VAL A 235 -8.06 -14.05 5.96
C VAL A 235 -8.22 -12.99 7.03
N MET A 236 -7.16 -12.72 7.80
CA MET A 236 -7.19 -11.70 8.85
C MET A 236 -7.46 -10.30 8.29
N ALA A 237 -6.81 -9.94 7.18
CA ALA A 237 -6.98 -8.66 6.50
C ALA A 237 -8.41 -8.49 5.92
N SER A 238 -9.06 -9.59 5.57
CA SER A 238 -10.42 -9.60 5.00
C SER A 238 -11.51 -9.76 6.07
N LEU A 239 -11.14 -9.97 7.35
CA LEU A 239 -12.09 -10.27 8.41
C LEU A 239 -13.21 -9.21 8.55
N PRO A 240 -12.93 -7.89 8.54
CA PRO A 240 -14.01 -6.89 8.62
C PRO A 240 -14.98 -6.99 7.44
N LEU A 241 -14.47 -7.26 6.24
CA LEU A 241 -15.26 -7.40 5.03
C LEU A 241 -16.17 -8.63 5.07
N LEU A 242 -15.67 -9.72 5.63
CA LEU A 242 -16.44 -10.94 5.86
C LEU A 242 -17.54 -10.70 6.89
N VAL A 243 -17.23 -9.99 7.98
CA VAL A 243 -18.23 -9.65 9.00
C VAL A 243 -19.32 -8.78 8.41
N ASP A 244 -18.97 -7.71 7.69
CA ASP A 244 -19.92 -6.82 7.00
C ASP A 244 -20.86 -7.62 6.08
N SER A 245 -20.30 -8.48 5.23
CA SER A 245 -21.06 -9.31 4.29
C SER A 245 -22.01 -10.28 4.99
N LEU A 246 -21.65 -10.79 6.18
CA LEU A 246 -22.47 -11.73 6.94
C LEU A 246 -23.55 -11.03 7.79
N THR A 247 -23.26 -9.85 8.34
CA THR A 247 -24.17 -9.14 9.24
C THR A 247 -25.12 -8.20 8.52
N ALA A 248 -24.76 -7.72 7.34
CA ALA A 248 -25.50 -6.68 6.62
C ALA A 248 -25.98 -7.11 5.23
N TRP A 249 -26.09 -8.41 4.93
CA TRP A 249 -26.40 -8.90 3.58
C TRP A 249 -27.69 -8.30 2.96
N PRO A 250 -27.68 -7.85 1.69
CA PRO A 250 -26.54 -7.87 0.76
C PRO A 250 -25.53 -6.72 1.01
N GLY A 251 -25.96 -5.67 1.72
CA GLY A 251 -25.11 -4.64 2.29
C GLY A 251 -24.24 -3.90 1.29
N ASN A 252 -23.08 -3.42 1.74
CA ASN A 252 -22.14 -2.69 0.92
C ASN A 252 -21.65 -3.52 -0.29
N LEU A 253 -21.53 -4.85 -0.14
CA LEU A 253 -21.19 -5.74 -1.25
C LEU A 253 -22.29 -5.75 -2.32
N GLY A 254 -23.55 -5.79 -1.90
CA GLY A 254 -24.73 -5.65 -2.77
C GLY A 254 -24.71 -4.34 -3.54
N ASP A 255 -24.43 -3.22 -2.86
CA ASP A 255 -24.36 -1.89 -3.48
C ASP A 255 -23.26 -1.81 -4.53
N ILE A 256 -22.09 -2.41 -4.26
CA ILE A 256 -20.99 -2.51 -5.23
C ILE A 256 -21.40 -3.34 -6.45
N ILE A 257 -22.04 -4.50 -6.25
CA ILE A 257 -22.47 -5.38 -7.34
C ILE A 257 -23.55 -4.70 -8.17
N HIS A 258 -24.54 -4.09 -7.51
CA HIS A 258 -25.61 -3.33 -8.15
C HIS A 258 -25.01 -2.22 -9.01
N TRP A 259 -24.17 -1.36 -8.43
CA TRP A 259 -23.47 -0.31 -9.19
C TRP A 259 -22.67 -0.88 -10.37
N SER A 260 -21.94 -1.97 -10.17
CA SER A 260 -21.10 -2.56 -11.24
C SER A 260 -21.91 -3.16 -12.39
N THR A 261 -23.17 -3.52 -12.17
CA THR A 261 -24.02 -4.20 -13.17
C THR A 261 -25.12 -3.30 -13.73
N SER A 262 -25.48 -2.22 -13.03
CA SER A 262 -26.59 -1.34 -13.38
C SER A 262 -26.19 0.12 -13.59
N ALA A 263 -24.91 0.49 -13.46
CA ALA A 263 -24.49 1.87 -13.65
C ALA A 263 -24.68 2.30 -15.12
N ASP A 264 -25.58 3.26 -15.33
CA ASP A 264 -25.81 3.90 -16.62
C ASP A 264 -24.86 5.09 -16.79
N LEU A 265 -23.56 4.79 -16.84
CA LEU A 265 -22.50 5.76 -17.10
C LEU A 265 -21.87 5.47 -18.46
N ASP A 266 -21.80 6.48 -19.32
CA ASP A 266 -21.06 6.39 -20.57
C ASP A 266 -19.60 6.02 -20.28
N PRO A 267 -19.08 4.89 -20.82
CA PRO A 267 -17.68 4.57 -20.69
C PRO A 267 -16.84 5.69 -21.30
N ALA A 268 -15.83 6.17 -20.58
CA ALA A 268 -14.92 7.20 -21.09
C ALA A 268 -14.21 6.77 -22.41
N GLY A 269 -14.16 5.46 -22.68
CA GLY A 269 -13.59 4.88 -23.89
C GLY A 269 -12.07 4.76 -23.82
N PHE A 270 -11.52 3.83 -24.62
CA PHE A 270 -10.07 3.59 -24.67
C PHE A 270 -9.29 4.82 -25.14
N GLY A 271 -9.82 5.57 -26.12
CA GLY A 271 -9.17 6.79 -26.63
C GLY A 271 -8.94 7.83 -25.54
N ARG A 272 -9.96 8.12 -24.72
CA ARG A 272 -9.81 9.07 -23.61
C ARG A 272 -8.87 8.54 -22.52
N ALA A 273 -8.89 7.24 -22.24
CA ALA A 273 -7.95 6.63 -21.32
C ALA A 273 -6.49 6.79 -21.80
N MET A 274 -6.24 6.58 -23.09
CA MET A 274 -4.93 6.81 -23.71
C MET A 274 -4.54 8.27 -23.73
N ASP A 275 -5.47 9.19 -24.00
CA ASP A 275 -5.19 10.62 -23.93
C ASP A 275 -4.79 11.05 -22.50
N VAL A 276 -5.51 10.57 -21.47
CA VAL A 276 -5.16 10.86 -20.08
C VAL A 276 -3.80 10.26 -19.75
N PHE A 277 -3.54 9.02 -20.13
CA PHE A 277 -2.25 8.36 -19.89
C PHE A 277 -1.10 9.11 -20.57
N VAL A 278 -1.19 9.36 -21.88
CA VAL A 278 -0.16 10.07 -22.66
C VAL A 278 0.07 11.47 -22.12
N ARG A 279 -0.99 12.20 -21.75
CA ARG A 279 -0.85 13.52 -21.11
C ARG A 279 -0.12 13.41 -19.78
N ALA A 280 -0.52 12.47 -18.92
CA ALA A 280 0.09 12.25 -17.61
C ALA A 280 1.56 11.81 -17.69
N THR A 281 1.94 11.07 -18.74
CA THR A 281 3.32 10.61 -18.97
C THR A 281 4.08 11.48 -19.97
N SER A 282 3.51 12.61 -20.40
CA SER A 282 4.13 13.47 -21.41
C SER A 282 5.37 14.17 -20.85
N TRP A 283 6.35 14.40 -21.71
CA TRP A 283 7.53 15.19 -21.34
C TRP A 283 7.15 16.61 -20.91
N SER A 284 6.08 17.17 -21.47
CA SER A 284 5.52 18.46 -21.06
C SER A 284 5.03 18.49 -19.61
N GLN A 285 4.45 17.41 -19.09
CA GLN A 285 4.09 17.33 -17.65
C GLN A 285 5.34 17.36 -16.76
N VAL A 286 6.43 16.70 -17.19
CA VAL A 286 7.69 16.65 -16.45
C VAL A 286 8.43 18.00 -16.49
N THR A 287 8.37 18.71 -17.62
CA THR A 287 9.13 19.95 -17.85
C THR A 287 8.35 21.23 -17.60
N SER A 288 7.02 21.16 -17.58
CA SER A 288 6.12 22.29 -17.41
C SER A 288 4.83 21.80 -16.75
N PRO A 289 4.89 21.38 -15.47
CA PRO A 289 3.73 20.87 -14.77
C PRO A 289 2.64 21.95 -14.72
N GLN A 290 1.58 21.74 -15.49
CA GLN A 290 0.37 22.53 -15.39
C GLN A 290 -0.40 21.95 -14.21
N LEU A 291 -0.30 22.61 -13.05
CA LEU A 291 -1.21 22.34 -11.94
C LEU A 291 -2.62 22.77 -12.36
N PRO A 292 -3.64 21.91 -12.18
CA PRO A 292 -5.03 22.32 -12.34
C PRO A 292 -5.43 23.41 -11.34
#